data_AF-A0A9D7TTR4-F1
#
_entry.id   AF-A0A9D7TTR4-F1
#
_cell.length_a   1.000
_cell.length_b   1.000
_cell.length_c   1.000
_cell.angle_alpha   90.00
_cell.angle_beta   90.00
_cell.angle_gamma   90.00
#
_symmetry.space_group_name_H-M   'P 1'
#
loop_
_entity.id
_entity.type
_entity.pdbx_description
1 polymer ?
#
loop_
_entity_poly.entity_id
_entity_poly.type
_entity_poly.pdbx_seq_one_letter_code
_entity_poly.pdbx_strand_id
1 'polypeptide(L)'
;MPTKITSWAMPTDVVAINGTLRPWGLKVKGNKVYVGIVADAGNVYYPNTNNGSTNSGMPAGALMGYVYELIPSSGTWAQKLAIDFKIRPIKAGQFQYAFYNWRNWWDTPYDAITVGGTNSEYVRSQPILSDIEFDDNGAIVVGVLDRWGLQGGANQYMPIKGSGIVTCLFCCFGTGDGSTWGINYFQSPTSFLTYTSYGDIYRGVYNATTCTYAVESGTASDGGGCQGGANTEYYCEDGANTGFEGNYMQGALAFKPGSGEILSIARSPFTGHTQGVRKLSNSLGTHISEYMLMQNPAAGGVDGTSEIPGKSLGLGDIELLNTNPPLEVGNRIWEDTDNDGIQDAGEPAISGVTVYASFFELVAGKLYLLYRC
;
A
#
# COMPACT_ATOMS: atom_id res chain seq x y z
N MET A 1 6.83 11.01 30.67
CA MET A 1 7.54 11.10 29.37
C MET A 1 8.57 9.98 29.33
N PRO A 2 8.63 9.16 28.27
CA PRO A 2 9.67 8.13 28.16
C PRO A 2 11.04 8.80 28.19
N THR A 3 11.91 8.42 29.13
CA THR A 3 13.20 9.06 29.41
C THR A 3 14.35 8.58 28.51
N LYS A 4 14.05 7.80 27.47
CA LYS A 4 15.03 7.25 26.52
C LYS A 4 14.53 7.36 25.08
N ILE A 5 14.42 8.60 24.58
CA ILE A 5 14.26 8.84 23.15
C ILE A 5 15.62 9.28 22.63
N THR A 6 16.18 8.49 21.72
CA THR A 6 17.36 8.89 20.94
C THR A 6 16.86 9.25 19.54
N SER A 7 17.26 10.42 19.05
CA SER A 7 16.92 10.89 17.71
C SER A 7 18.18 11.05 16.88
N TRP A 8 18.08 10.73 15.60
CA TRP A 8 19.12 10.99 14.61
C TRP A 8 18.59 11.98 13.58
N ALA A 9 19.43 12.93 13.18
CA ALA A 9 19.13 13.76 12.03
C ALA A 9 19.15 12.91 10.76
N MET A 10 18.31 13.29 9.78
CA MET A 10 18.29 12.63 8.47
C MET A 10 19.66 12.70 7.78
N PRO A 11 19.97 11.73 6.90
CA PRO A 11 21.17 11.77 6.05
C PRO A 11 21.22 13.08 5.25
N THR A 12 22.41 13.69 5.20
CA THR A 12 22.63 15.00 4.54
C THR A 12 23.03 14.89 3.08
N ASP A 13 23.38 13.69 2.62
CA ASP A 13 23.78 13.38 1.24
C ASP A 13 22.58 13.24 0.29
N VAL A 14 21.36 13.09 0.82
CA VAL A 14 20.12 13.16 0.04
C VAL A 14 19.45 14.52 0.18
N VAL A 15 19.03 15.08 -0.95
CA VAL A 15 18.32 16.37 -1.02
C VAL A 15 17.03 16.17 -1.80
N ALA A 16 15.89 16.55 -1.21
CA ALA A 16 14.61 16.53 -1.91
C ALA A 16 14.55 17.65 -2.95
N ILE A 17 14.53 17.29 -4.23
CA ILE A 17 14.38 18.26 -5.32
C ILE A 17 12.91 18.68 -5.37
N ASN A 18 12.64 19.97 -5.19
CA ASN A 18 11.29 20.55 -5.21
C ASN A 18 10.31 19.81 -4.27
N GLY A 19 10.75 19.41 -3.08
CA GLY A 19 9.93 18.65 -2.15
C GLY A 19 10.54 18.57 -0.77
N THR A 20 10.07 17.59 0.00
CA THR A 20 10.52 17.26 1.35
C THR A 20 10.88 15.77 1.43
N LEU A 21 11.80 15.43 2.32
CA LEU A 21 12.11 14.04 2.66
C LEU A 21 11.09 13.50 3.66
N ARG A 22 10.49 12.36 3.35
CA ARG A 22 9.45 11.70 4.14
C ARG A 22 9.95 10.33 4.61
N PRO A 23 10.42 10.18 5.85
CA PRO A 23 10.75 8.86 6.39
C PRO A 23 9.47 8.08 6.70
N TRP A 24 9.48 6.77 6.47
CA TRP A 24 8.37 5.91 6.88
C TRP A 24 8.84 4.49 7.21
N GLY A 25 9.17 3.70 6.19
CA GLY A 25 9.53 2.29 6.37
C GLY A 25 10.72 2.10 7.29
N LEU A 26 10.67 1.05 8.11
CA LEU A 26 11.67 0.80 9.14
C LEU A 26 11.93 -0.70 9.24
N LYS A 27 13.20 -1.11 9.19
CA LYS A 27 13.61 -2.48 9.50
C LYS A 27 14.79 -2.50 10.45
N VAL A 28 14.72 -3.30 11.50
CA VAL A 28 15.87 -3.55 12.38
C VAL A 28 16.49 -4.90 11.99
N LYS A 29 17.80 -4.90 11.72
CA LYS A 29 18.54 -6.13 11.43
C LYS A 29 19.89 -6.10 12.14
N GLY A 30 20.02 -6.92 13.17
CA GLY A 30 21.19 -6.89 14.05
C GLY A 30 21.30 -5.57 14.81
N ASN A 31 22.48 -4.94 14.75
CA ASN A 31 22.75 -3.63 15.37
C ASN A 31 22.51 -2.44 14.43
N LYS A 32 21.83 -2.66 13.31
CA LYS A 32 21.56 -1.67 12.27
C LYS A 32 20.07 -1.42 12.14
N VAL A 33 19.74 -0.20 11.75
CA VAL A 33 18.39 0.25 11.43
C VAL A 33 18.36 0.67 9.98
N TYR A 34 17.40 0.17 9.22
CA TYR A 34 17.18 0.55 7.83
C TYR A 34 15.94 1.44 7.76
N VAL A 35 16.07 2.60 7.15
CA VAL A 35 15.01 3.61 7.07
C VAL A 35 14.69 3.89 5.62
N GLY A 36 13.41 3.74 5.28
CA GLY A 36 12.85 4.13 4.01
C GLY A 36 12.55 5.63 4.00
N ILE A 37 13.01 6.33 2.96
CA ILE A 37 12.84 7.77 2.80
C ILE A 37 12.33 8.05 1.39
N VAL A 38 11.27 8.84 1.27
CA VAL A 38 10.76 9.34 -0.02
C VAL A 38 11.11 10.83 -0.18
N ALA A 39 11.78 11.19 -1.27
CA ALA A 39 11.82 12.57 -1.75
C ALA A 39 10.54 12.82 -2.54
N ASP A 40 9.69 13.72 -2.05
CA ASP A 40 8.26 13.71 -2.39
C ASP A 40 7.84 14.56 -3.59
N ALA A 41 8.75 15.36 -4.15
CA ALA A 41 8.49 16.34 -5.21
C ALA A 41 7.28 17.27 -4.94
N GLY A 42 6.96 17.54 -3.67
CA GLY A 42 5.69 18.15 -3.27
C GLY A 42 5.43 19.57 -3.77
N ASN A 43 6.49 20.31 -4.08
CA ASN A 43 6.42 21.67 -4.61
C ASN A 43 6.34 21.71 -6.14
N VAL A 44 6.20 20.56 -6.81
CA VAL A 44 6.00 20.50 -8.24
C VAL A 44 4.54 20.25 -8.57
N TYR A 45 3.90 21.25 -9.18
CA TYR A 45 2.51 21.13 -9.62
C TYR A 45 2.44 20.37 -10.94
N TYR A 46 1.78 19.20 -10.94
CA TYR A 46 1.41 18.49 -12.16
C TYR A 46 -0.12 18.32 -12.20
N PRO A 47 -0.82 19.07 -13.08
CA PRO A 47 -2.27 18.96 -13.17
C PRO A 47 -2.67 17.56 -13.63
N ASN A 48 -3.73 17.02 -13.03
CA ASN A 48 -4.37 15.82 -13.54
C ASN A 48 -5.11 16.18 -14.83
N THR A 49 -4.43 16.10 -15.96
CA THR A 49 -5.08 16.23 -17.25
C THR A 49 -5.61 14.87 -17.67
N ASN A 50 -6.89 14.80 -18.04
CA ASN A 50 -7.56 13.62 -18.63
C ASN A 50 -6.83 13.02 -19.84
N ASN A 51 -5.81 13.72 -20.35
CA ASN A 51 -4.94 13.27 -21.40
C ASN A 51 -3.54 12.96 -20.85
N GLY A 52 -3.38 11.77 -20.28
CA GLY A 52 -2.14 11.00 -20.40
C GLY A 52 -0.84 11.71 -20.02
N SER A 53 -0.84 12.66 -19.08
CA SER A 53 0.40 13.35 -18.71
C SER A 53 1.30 12.38 -17.97
N THR A 54 2.17 11.74 -18.76
CA THR A 54 3.42 11.13 -18.34
C THR A 54 4.11 12.08 -17.36
N ASN A 55 4.89 11.55 -16.42
CA ASN A 55 5.77 12.37 -15.56
C ASN A 55 6.87 13.11 -16.37
N SER A 56 6.67 13.37 -17.66
CA SER A 56 7.58 14.02 -18.61
C SER A 56 8.07 15.38 -18.14
N GLY A 57 7.25 16.12 -17.40
CA GLY A 57 7.66 17.39 -16.80
C GLY A 57 8.44 17.25 -15.49
N MET A 58 8.37 16.10 -14.82
CA MET A 58 9.02 15.84 -13.52
C MET A 58 10.54 15.81 -13.69
N PRO A 59 11.31 16.65 -12.97
CA PRO A 59 12.77 16.58 -13.03
C PRO A 59 13.24 15.17 -12.66
N ALA A 60 14.26 14.67 -13.35
CA ALA A 60 14.89 13.41 -12.99
C ALA A 60 15.40 13.50 -11.54
N GLY A 61 15.16 12.46 -10.74
CA GLY A 61 15.54 12.44 -9.33
C GLY A 61 14.64 13.25 -8.39
N ALA A 62 13.53 13.82 -8.86
CA ALA A 62 12.63 14.60 -7.99
C ALA A 62 11.73 13.72 -7.11
N LEU A 63 11.17 12.65 -7.66
CA LEU A 63 10.35 11.68 -6.93
C LEU A 63 11.13 10.37 -6.80
N MET A 64 11.75 10.18 -5.64
CA MET A 64 12.69 9.09 -5.39
C MET A 64 12.37 8.39 -4.07
N GLY A 65 12.58 7.08 -4.02
CA GLY A 65 12.63 6.28 -2.80
C GLY A 65 14.06 5.89 -2.47
N TYR A 66 14.39 5.86 -1.18
CA TYR A 66 15.72 5.48 -0.71
C TYR A 66 15.61 4.55 0.50
N VAL A 67 16.52 3.57 0.57
CA VAL A 67 16.76 2.80 1.79
C VAL A 67 18.12 3.20 2.33
N TYR A 68 18.15 3.73 3.55
CA TYR A 68 19.35 4.12 4.26
C TYR A 68 19.62 3.18 5.44
N GLU A 69 20.87 2.75 5.61
CA GLU A 69 21.35 2.06 6.80
C GLU A 69 21.87 3.09 7.81
N LEU A 70 21.38 3.02 9.04
CA LEU A 70 21.84 3.75 10.20
C LEU A 70 22.52 2.77 11.17
N ILE A 71 23.71 3.14 11.63
CA ILE A 71 24.38 2.52 12.78
C ILE A 71 24.10 3.40 14.00
N PRO A 72 23.18 3.01 14.91
CA PRO A 72 22.74 3.88 16.01
C PRO A 72 23.86 4.31 16.95
N SER A 73 24.87 3.44 17.18
CA SER A 73 25.98 3.70 18.10
C SER A 73 26.93 4.80 17.62
N SER A 74 27.07 5.00 16.30
CA SER A 74 27.92 6.03 15.71
C SER A 74 27.13 7.17 15.06
N GLY A 75 25.83 6.99 14.84
CA GLY A 75 25.00 7.92 14.07
C GLY A 75 25.36 7.96 12.58
N THR A 76 26.07 6.96 12.08
CA THR A 76 26.54 6.91 10.69
C THR A 76 25.43 6.40 9.78
N TRP A 77 25.19 7.14 8.70
CA TRP A 77 24.26 6.79 7.64
C TRP A 77 25.00 6.29 6.39
N ALA A 78 24.40 5.35 5.68
CA ALA A 78 24.85 4.92 4.35
C ALA A 78 23.65 4.56 3.48
N GLN A 79 23.53 5.20 2.31
CA GLN A 79 22.53 4.82 1.31
C GLN A 79 22.80 3.38 0.84
N LYS A 80 21.77 2.55 0.83
CA LYS A 80 21.83 1.18 0.31
C LYS A 80 21.16 1.07 -1.04
N LEU A 81 19.91 1.53 -1.16
CA LEU A 81 19.11 1.42 -2.38
C LEU A 81 18.51 2.78 -2.74
N ALA A 82 18.36 3.04 -4.03
CA ALA A 82 17.60 4.15 -4.58
C ALA A 82 16.63 3.63 -5.64
N ILE A 83 15.39 4.12 -5.62
CA ILE A 83 14.29 3.74 -6.52
C ILE A 83 13.80 5.02 -7.18
N ASP A 84 13.79 5.06 -8.51
CA ASP A 84 13.20 6.18 -9.24
C ASP A 84 11.71 5.93 -9.43
N PHE A 85 10.88 6.67 -8.68
CA PHE A 85 9.43 6.57 -8.79
C PHE A 85 8.87 7.37 -9.97
N LYS A 86 9.68 8.22 -10.62
CA LYS A 86 9.24 8.94 -11.83
C LYS A 86 8.79 7.97 -12.91
N ILE A 87 9.49 6.84 -13.05
CA ILE A 87 9.18 5.77 -14.00
C ILE A 87 8.83 4.54 -13.19
N ARG A 88 7.54 4.18 -13.19
CA ARG A 88 7.12 2.92 -12.59
C ARG A 88 7.51 1.76 -13.52
N PRO A 89 8.20 0.72 -13.03
CA PRO A 89 8.46 -0.49 -13.81
C PRO A 89 7.14 -1.12 -14.26
N ILE A 90 7.18 -1.81 -15.39
CA ILE A 90 6.01 -2.48 -15.96
C ILE A 90 6.34 -3.94 -16.30
N LYS A 91 5.34 -4.81 -16.24
CA LYS A 91 5.37 -6.14 -16.85
C LYS A 91 5.56 -6.01 -18.36
N ALA A 92 6.35 -6.91 -18.91
CA ALA A 92 6.70 -6.82 -20.31
C ALA A 92 5.49 -7.05 -21.24
N GLY A 93 5.42 -6.25 -22.31
CA GLY A 93 4.36 -6.34 -23.31
C GLY A 93 3.03 -5.69 -22.90
N GLN A 94 2.97 -5.02 -21.75
CA GLN A 94 1.81 -4.24 -21.31
C GLN A 94 1.93 -2.77 -21.71
N PHE A 95 0.78 -2.09 -21.83
CA PHE A 95 0.71 -0.65 -22.09
C PHE A 95 0.56 0.11 -20.77
N GLN A 96 1.50 1.02 -20.50
CA GLN A 96 1.41 1.92 -19.36
C GLN A 96 0.51 3.12 -19.67
N TYR A 97 -0.71 3.14 -19.11
CA TYR A 97 -1.48 4.38 -19.08
C TYR A 97 -0.86 5.33 -18.05
N ALA A 98 -0.75 6.62 -18.40
CA ALA A 98 -0.08 7.61 -17.54
C ALA A 98 -0.71 7.78 -16.14
N PHE A 99 -1.93 7.29 -15.94
CA PHE A 99 -2.63 7.28 -14.65
C PHE A 99 -2.05 6.28 -13.64
N TYR A 100 -1.28 5.26 -14.09
CA TYR A 100 -0.68 4.26 -13.21
C TYR A 100 0.69 4.65 -12.64
N ASN A 101 1.25 5.79 -13.07
CA ASN A 101 2.51 6.30 -12.56
C ASN A 101 2.36 6.88 -11.16
N TRP A 102 3.42 6.73 -10.36
CA TRP A 102 3.57 7.49 -9.12
C TRP A 102 3.55 8.98 -9.39
N ARG A 103 2.93 9.72 -8.47
CA ARG A 103 2.74 11.16 -8.51
C ARG A 103 3.42 11.79 -7.30
N ASN A 104 3.80 13.05 -7.48
CA ASN A 104 4.33 13.85 -6.38
C ASN A 104 3.31 13.97 -5.24
N TRP A 105 3.84 14.15 -4.04
CA TRP A 105 3.02 14.45 -2.88
C TRP A 105 2.37 15.81 -3.03
N TRP A 106 1.24 16.00 -2.36
CA TRP A 106 0.56 17.29 -2.36
C TRP A 106 -0.29 17.42 -1.11
N ASP A 107 -0.32 18.62 -0.57
CA ASP A 107 -1.02 18.95 0.67
C ASP A 107 -2.43 19.49 0.43
N THR A 108 -2.76 19.98 -0.77
CA THR A 108 -4.12 20.48 -1.10
C THR A 108 -4.89 19.47 -1.96
N PRO A 109 -6.02 18.93 -1.48
CA PRO A 109 -6.81 17.97 -2.27
C PRO A 109 -7.65 18.62 -3.38
N TYR A 110 -7.62 19.95 -3.50
CA TYR A 110 -8.53 20.75 -4.32
C TYR A 110 -8.43 20.47 -5.84
N ASP A 111 -7.27 20.10 -6.37
CA ASP A 111 -7.10 19.84 -7.81
C ASP A 111 -7.42 18.40 -8.22
N ALA A 112 -7.93 17.56 -7.30
CA ALA A 112 -8.66 16.35 -7.68
C ALA A 112 -10.07 16.68 -8.19
N ILE A 113 -10.53 17.94 -8.02
CA ILE A 113 -11.89 18.36 -8.30
C ILE A 113 -11.79 19.64 -9.12
N THR A 114 -11.95 19.52 -10.43
CA THR A 114 -12.80 20.38 -11.30
C THR A 114 -12.31 20.23 -12.74
N VAL A 115 -12.82 19.25 -13.46
CA VAL A 115 -12.97 19.38 -14.91
C VAL A 115 -14.45 19.16 -15.19
N GLY A 116 -15.13 20.22 -15.62
CA GLY A 116 -16.52 20.15 -16.02
C GLY A 116 -16.69 19.09 -17.10
N GLY A 117 -17.29 17.97 -16.73
CA GLY A 117 -17.53 16.84 -17.62
C GLY A 117 -17.88 15.61 -16.80
N THR A 118 -19.02 15.01 -17.12
CA THR A 118 -19.44 13.72 -16.57
C THR A 118 -18.35 12.69 -16.85
N ASN A 119 -17.81 12.08 -15.78
CA ASN A 119 -16.79 11.03 -15.72
C ASN A 119 -15.35 11.53 -15.63
N SER A 120 -14.78 11.41 -14.44
CA SER A 120 -13.33 11.45 -14.30
C SER A 120 -12.93 10.50 -13.16
N GLU A 121 -12.29 9.40 -13.53
CA GLU A 121 -11.55 8.55 -12.61
C GLU A 121 -10.28 9.30 -12.20
N TYR A 122 -10.04 9.42 -10.91
CA TYR A 122 -8.91 10.21 -10.39
C TYR A 122 -7.93 9.28 -9.66
N VAL A 123 -7.01 8.68 -10.42
CA VAL A 123 -5.87 7.95 -9.85
C VAL A 123 -4.72 8.92 -9.63
N ARG A 124 -4.27 9.06 -8.37
CA ARG A 124 -3.14 9.91 -8.02
C ARG A 124 -2.25 9.24 -6.97
N SER A 125 -1.67 8.11 -7.35
CA SER A 125 -0.85 7.29 -6.46
C SER A 125 0.36 8.06 -5.97
N GLN A 126 0.52 8.18 -4.66
CA GLN A 126 1.64 8.89 -4.03
C GLN A 126 2.48 7.90 -3.25
N PRO A 127 3.75 7.66 -3.66
CA PRO A 127 4.52 6.56 -3.10
C PRO A 127 4.90 6.85 -1.65
N ILE A 128 4.67 5.87 -0.79
CA ILE A 128 5.29 5.73 0.52
C ILE A 128 6.09 4.44 0.48
N LEU A 129 7.39 4.54 0.74
CA LEU A 129 8.21 3.37 1.06
C LEU A 129 7.82 2.91 2.47
N SER A 130 6.94 1.91 2.54
CA SER A 130 6.26 1.53 3.77
C SER A 130 6.96 0.45 4.55
N ASP A 131 7.65 -0.46 3.86
CA ASP A 131 8.25 -1.62 4.50
C ASP A 131 9.51 -2.10 3.79
N ILE A 132 10.39 -2.78 4.53
CA ILE A 132 11.71 -3.24 4.09
C ILE A 132 11.98 -4.65 4.64
N GLU A 133 12.20 -5.58 3.73
CA GLU A 133 12.61 -6.95 4.05
C GLU A 133 13.99 -7.29 3.47
N PHE A 134 14.63 -8.32 4.03
CA PHE A 134 15.86 -8.88 3.50
C PHE A 134 15.68 -10.36 3.17
N ASP A 135 16.06 -10.76 1.98
CA ASP A 135 16.10 -12.18 1.64
C ASP A 135 17.34 -12.89 2.19
N ASP A 136 17.37 -14.22 2.06
CA ASP A 136 18.47 -15.06 2.54
C ASP A 136 19.82 -14.74 1.89
N ASN A 137 19.81 -14.12 0.70
CA ASN A 137 21.01 -13.72 -0.04
C ASN A 137 21.40 -12.26 0.22
N GLY A 138 20.64 -11.55 1.06
CA GLY A 138 20.89 -10.15 1.40
C GLY A 138 20.37 -9.13 0.38
N ALA A 139 19.51 -9.54 -0.56
CA ALA A 139 18.72 -8.59 -1.35
C ALA A 139 17.77 -7.82 -0.44
N ILE A 140 17.49 -6.58 -0.81
CA ILE A 140 16.54 -5.70 -0.11
C ILE A 140 15.23 -5.76 -0.87
N VAL A 141 14.15 -6.16 -0.22
CA VAL A 141 12.80 -6.13 -0.78
C VAL A 141 12.07 -4.95 -0.14
N VAL A 142 11.40 -4.13 -0.95
CA VAL A 142 10.80 -2.88 -0.52
C VAL A 142 9.33 -2.87 -0.88
N GLY A 143 8.49 -2.66 0.12
CA GLY A 143 7.06 -2.47 -0.04
C GLY A 143 6.76 -1.01 -0.24
N VAL A 144 5.93 -0.70 -1.23
CA VAL A 144 5.48 0.66 -1.52
C VAL A 144 3.97 0.68 -1.49
N LEU A 145 3.41 1.58 -0.69
CA LEU A 145 1.97 1.83 -0.68
C LEU A 145 1.66 3.19 -1.28
N ASP A 146 0.39 3.37 -1.66
CA ASP A 146 -0.15 4.66 -2.03
C ASP A 146 -0.69 5.40 -0.81
N ARG A 147 -0.13 6.59 -0.53
CA ARG A 147 -0.59 7.47 0.54
C ARG A 147 -2.08 7.78 0.46
N TRP A 148 -2.65 7.88 -0.74
CA TRP A 148 -4.09 8.11 -0.88
C TRP A 148 -4.90 6.98 -0.24
N GLY A 149 -4.38 5.75 -0.28
CA GLY A 149 -4.98 4.61 0.38
C GLY A 149 -5.05 4.72 1.92
N LEU A 150 -4.20 5.55 2.53
CA LEU A 150 -4.25 5.87 3.96
C LEU A 150 -5.26 6.99 4.28
N GLN A 151 -5.54 7.85 3.30
CA GLN A 151 -6.37 9.04 3.47
C GLN A 151 -7.83 8.83 3.06
N GLY A 152 -8.09 7.81 2.25
CA GLY A 152 -9.40 7.54 1.67
C GLY A 152 -9.90 6.11 1.88
N GLY A 153 -11.20 5.96 1.69
CA GLY A 153 -11.90 4.69 1.83
C GLY A 153 -13.31 4.79 1.28
N ALA A 154 -14.01 3.66 1.26
CA ALA A 154 -15.41 3.59 0.87
C ALA A 154 -16.27 4.37 1.86
N ASN A 155 -17.18 5.20 1.33
CA ASN A 155 -18.13 6.03 2.11
C ASN A 155 -17.49 6.88 3.22
N GLN A 156 -16.30 7.44 2.97
CA GLN A 156 -15.63 8.34 3.91
C GLN A 156 -15.72 9.80 3.48
N TYR A 157 -15.73 10.71 4.46
CA TYR A 157 -15.51 12.13 4.19
C TYR A 157 -14.13 12.33 3.58
N MET A 158 -14.03 13.21 2.58
CA MET A 158 -12.70 13.66 2.18
C MET A 158 -12.04 14.39 3.34
N PRO A 159 -10.71 14.28 3.48
CA PRO A 159 -9.95 15.05 4.46
C PRO A 159 -9.81 16.53 4.02
N ILE A 160 -10.93 17.17 3.65
CA ILE A 160 -11.02 18.59 3.31
C ILE A 160 -12.03 19.25 4.26
N LYS A 161 -11.62 20.34 4.91
CA LYS A 161 -12.52 21.12 5.76
C LYS A 161 -13.70 21.64 4.94
N GLY A 162 -14.92 21.24 5.30
CA GLY A 162 -16.17 21.69 4.67
C GLY A 162 -16.60 20.91 3.42
N SER A 163 -15.90 19.83 3.05
CA SER A 163 -16.40 18.89 2.03
C SER A 163 -17.56 18.04 2.57
N GLY A 164 -18.53 17.71 1.72
CA GLY A 164 -19.55 16.69 2.02
C GLY A 164 -18.97 15.26 2.07
N ILE A 165 -19.81 14.29 2.40
CA ILE A 165 -19.48 12.85 2.29
C ILE A 165 -19.17 12.56 0.81
N VAL A 166 -18.03 11.91 0.54
CA VAL A 166 -17.85 11.24 -0.74
C VAL A 166 -18.35 9.82 -0.56
N THR A 167 -19.54 9.54 -1.08
CA THR A 167 -20.04 8.18 -1.25
C THR A 167 -19.22 7.53 -2.37
N CYS A 168 -18.04 7.01 -2.02
CA CYS A 168 -17.27 6.19 -2.93
C CYS A 168 -17.98 4.84 -3.06
N LEU A 169 -18.94 4.76 -4.00
CA LEU A 169 -19.84 3.62 -4.15
C LEU A 169 -19.16 2.41 -4.80
N PHE A 170 -17.99 2.58 -5.42
CA PHE A 170 -17.27 1.50 -6.09
C PHE A 170 -15.76 1.67 -5.98
N CYS A 171 -15.09 0.70 -5.35
CA CYS A 171 -13.64 0.54 -5.41
C CYS A 171 -13.29 -0.78 -6.12
N CYS A 172 -13.69 -0.94 -7.38
CA CYS A 172 -13.19 -2.02 -8.25
C CYS A 172 -13.50 -1.76 -9.73
N PHE A 173 -12.52 -2.03 -10.59
CA PHE A 173 -12.76 -2.52 -11.95
C PHE A 173 -12.40 -4.00 -11.98
N GLY A 174 -13.42 -4.86 -12.06
CA GLY A 174 -13.26 -6.23 -12.54
C GLY A 174 -13.96 -6.36 -13.88
N THR A 175 -13.24 -6.33 -15.00
CA THR A 175 -13.81 -6.74 -16.29
C THR A 175 -13.74 -8.26 -16.40
N GLY A 176 -14.63 -8.93 -15.67
CA GLY A 176 -14.93 -10.35 -15.82
C GLY A 176 -16.10 -10.58 -16.77
N ASP A 177 -16.09 -9.96 -17.96
CA ASP A 177 -17.04 -10.25 -19.04
C ASP A 177 -16.45 -9.70 -20.35
N GLY A 178 -16.03 -10.60 -21.23
CA GLY A 178 -15.48 -10.28 -22.55
C GLY A 178 -16.47 -9.74 -23.58
N SER A 179 -17.60 -9.13 -23.18
CA SER A 179 -18.63 -8.68 -24.12
C SER A 179 -19.23 -7.28 -23.89
N THR A 180 -18.72 -6.47 -22.95
CA THR A 180 -19.09 -5.05 -22.88
C THR A 180 -17.89 -4.14 -22.60
N TRP A 181 -17.32 -3.60 -23.68
CA TRP A 181 -16.43 -2.43 -23.70
C TRP A 181 -17.17 -1.11 -23.38
N GLY A 182 -18.17 -1.17 -22.50
CA GLY A 182 -19.02 -0.06 -22.13
C GLY A 182 -18.81 0.29 -20.68
N ILE A 183 -18.26 1.48 -20.43
CA ILE A 183 -18.48 2.22 -19.19
C ILE A 183 -20.01 2.30 -19.02
N ASN A 184 -20.59 1.45 -18.18
CA ASN A 184 -22.03 1.54 -17.90
C ASN A 184 -22.22 2.73 -16.94
N TYR A 185 -22.54 3.87 -17.54
CA TYR A 185 -22.97 5.10 -16.90
C TYR A 185 -24.20 4.81 -16.04
N PHE A 186 -24.04 4.69 -14.73
CA PHE A 186 -25.12 5.08 -13.84
C PHE A 186 -25.13 6.61 -13.80
N GLN A 187 -25.95 7.22 -14.65
CA GLN A 187 -26.34 8.62 -14.50
C GLN A 187 -27.10 8.76 -13.18
N SER A 188 -26.41 9.07 -12.09
CA SER A 188 -27.03 9.83 -11.02
C SER A 188 -26.64 11.31 -11.16
N PRO A 189 -27.49 12.25 -10.72
CA PRO A 189 -27.22 13.68 -10.79
C PRO A 189 -26.06 14.13 -9.89
N THR A 190 -25.52 13.24 -9.07
CA THR A 190 -24.40 13.47 -8.17
C THR A 190 -23.20 12.68 -8.65
N SER A 191 -22.17 13.40 -9.09
CA SER A 191 -20.91 12.88 -9.64
C SER A 191 -20.30 11.77 -8.77
N PHE A 192 -20.25 10.54 -9.26
CA PHE A 192 -19.52 9.45 -8.62
C PHE A 192 -18.03 9.56 -8.96
N LEU A 193 -17.18 9.56 -7.93
CA LEU A 193 -15.73 9.58 -8.07
C LEU A 193 -15.19 8.20 -7.65
N THR A 194 -14.63 7.45 -8.60
CA THR A 194 -13.96 6.16 -8.34
C THR A 194 -12.49 6.44 -8.03
N TYR A 195 -12.02 5.97 -6.87
CA TYR A 195 -10.63 6.11 -6.44
C TYR A 195 -10.01 4.74 -6.16
N THR A 196 -8.83 4.49 -6.71
CA THR A 196 -8.09 3.24 -6.51
C THR A 196 -6.70 3.55 -5.97
N SER A 197 -6.32 2.90 -4.88
CA SER A 197 -4.97 2.95 -4.32
C SER A 197 -4.09 1.88 -4.97
N TYR A 198 -2.93 2.26 -5.48
CA TYR A 198 -1.98 1.34 -6.12
C TYR A 198 -0.65 1.32 -5.35
N GLY A 199 -0.29 0.20 -4.75
CA GLY A 199 1.06 -0.01 -4.21
C GLY A 199 1.97 -0.69 -5.23
N ASP A 200 3.14 -1.14 -4.80
CA ASP A 200 4.13 -1.83 -5.60
C ASP A 200 5.15 -2.56 -4.69
N ILE A 201 5.94 -3.46 -5.24
CA ILE A 201 7.03 -4.16 -4.54
C ILE A 201 8.30 -4.16 -5.39
N TYR A 202 9.40 -3.70 -4.82
CA TYR A 202 10.70 -3.61 -5.49
C TYR A 202 11.70 -4.58 -4.87
N ARG A 203 12.59 -5.13 -5.70
CA ARG A 203 13.75 -5.90 -5.24
C ARG A 203 15.05 -5.19 -5.62
N GLY A 204 15.92 -4.99 -4.65
CA GLY A 204 17.26 -4.45 -4.82
C GLY A 204 18.31 -5.52 -4.55
N VAL A 205 19.17 -5.80 -5.54
CA VAL A 205 20.23 -6.81 -5.42
C VAL A 205 21.59 -6.16 -5.30
N TYR A 206 22.46 -6.77 -4.48
CA TYR A 206 23.82 -6.28 -4.29
C TYR A 206 24.71 -6.73 -5.44
N ASN A 207 25.35 -5.76 -6.10
CA ASN A 207 26.37 -6.01 -7.10
C ASN A 207 27.75 -5.95 -6.44
N ALA A 208 28.41 -7.10 -6.31
CA ALA A 208 29.73 -7.21 -5.69
C ALA A 208 30.85 -6.51 -6.47
N THR A 209 30.67 -6.25 -7.76
CA THR A 209 31.66 -5.55 -8.60
C THR A 209 31.62 -4.05 -8.38
N THR A 210 30.42 -3.47 -8.31
CA THR A 210 30.24 -2.02 -8.08
C THR A 210 30.12 -1.67 -6.60
N CYS A 211 29.98 -2.68 -5.73
CA CYS A 211 29.72 -2.54 -4.30
C CYS A 211 28.47 -1.70 -3.98
N THR A 212 27.45 -1.80 -4.83
CA THR A 212 26.20 -1.04 -4.71
C THR A 212 24.99 -1.95 -4.86
N TYR A 213 23.87 -1.58 -4.25
CA TYR A 213 22.59 -2.18 -4.65
C TYR A 213 22.03 -1.45 -5.87
N ALA A 214 21.34 -2.20 -6.72
CA ALA A 214 20.52 -1.67 -7.80
C ALA A 214 19.16 -2.37 -7.80
N VAL A 215 18.12 -1.64 -8.21
CA VAL A 215 16.81 -2.23 -8.45
C VAL A 215 16.94 -3.26 -9.55
N GLU A 216 16.44 -4.46 -9.30
CA GLU A 216 16.46 -5.57 -10.22
C GLU A 216 15.28 -5.49 -11.19
N SER A 217 15.51 -5.90 -12.44
CA SER A 217 14.46 -6.04 -13.45
C SER A 217 14.00 -7.49 -13.57
N GLY A 218 12.77 -7.73 -14.03
CA GLY A 218 12.23 -9.07 -14.22
C GLY A 218 13.05 -9.91 -15.21
N THR A 219 13.43 -11.13 -14.80
CA THR A 219 14.21 -12.07 -15.62
C THR A 219 13.51 -13.40 -15.87
N ALA A 220 12.31 -13.64 -15.32
CA ALA A 220 11.70 -14.97 -15.34
C ALA A 220 11.21 -15.39 -16.74
N SER A 221 11.54 -16.62 -17.10
CA SER A 221 11.26 -17.28 -18.39
C SER A 221 9.90 -17.97 -18.49
N ASP A 222 9.03 -17.74 -17.52
CA ASP A 222 8.11 -18.79 -17.08
C ASP A 222 6.71 -18.60 -17.65
N GLY A 223 6.57 -18.34 -18.96
CA GLY A 223 5.27 -18.28 -19.66
C GLY A 223 4.25 -17.21 -19.17
N GLY A 224 4.50 -16.55 -18.04
CA GLY A 224 3.66 -15.53 -17.38
C GLY A 224 4.01 -14.09 -17.77
N GLY A 225 4.88 -13.87 -18.77
CA GLY A 225 5.14 -12.54 -19.33
C GLY A 225 6.12 -11.66 -18.54
N CYS A 226 6.87 -12.21 -17.60
CA CYS A 226 7.92 -11.49 -16.85
C CYS A 226 9.21 -11.23 -17.65
N GLN A 227 9.15 -11.40 -18.98
CA GLN A 227 10.27 -11.31 -19.89
C GLN A 227 10.34 -9.93 -20.55
N GLY A 228 11.22 -9.02 -20.10
CA GLY A 228 11.51 -7.82 -20.90
C GLY A 228 12.80 -7.11 -20.53
N GLY A 229 13.07 -6.02 -21.26
CA GLY A 229 14.31 -5.24 -21.16
C GLY A 229 14.43 -4.39 -19.88
N ALA A 230 15.33 -3.41 -19.90
CA ALA A 230 15.52 -2.48 -18.78
C ALA A 230 14.19 -1.83 -18.36
N ASN A 231 13.99 -1.66 -17.05
CA ASN A 231 12.78 -1.11 -16.41
C ASN A 231 11.56 -2.05 -16.43
N THR A 232 11.77 -3.36 -16.57
CA THR A 232 10.71 -4.33 -16.26
C THR A 232 10.62 -4.60 -14.77
N GLU A 233 9.39 -4.81 -14.30
CA GLU A 233 9.13 -5.15 -12.91
C GLU A 233 9.66 -6.55 -12.57
N TYR A 234 10.32 -6.67 -11.42
CA TYR A 234 10.77 -7.96 -10.93
C TYR A 234 9.58 -8.83 -10.50
N TYR A 235 8.71 -8.30 -9.64
CA TYR A 235 7.51 -8.97 -9.17
C TYR A 235 6.30 -8.76 -10.12
N CYS A 236 6.51 -9.04 -11.40
CA CYS A 236 5.60 -8.90 -12.55
C CYS A 236 4.19 -9.55 -12.46
N GLU A 237 3.91 -10.35 -11.44
CA GLU A 237 2.60 -10.97 -11.20
C GLU A 237 2.00 -10.55 -9.85
N ASP A 238 2.48 -9.44 -9.30
CA ASP A 238 1.87 -8.76 -8.17
C ASP A 238 0.51 -8.09 -8.53
N GLY A 239 0.27 -7.83 -9.83
CA GLY A 239 -0.97 -7.33 -10.42
C GLY A 239 -1.95 -8.40 -10.95
N ALA A 240 -2.89 -7.98 -11.81
CA ALA A 240 -3.88 -8.85 -12.47
C ALA A 240 -3.43 -9.24 -13.88
N ASN A 241 -3.67 -10.48 -14.30
CA ASN A 241 -3.41 -10.93 -15.69
C ASN A 241 -4.55 -10.49 -16.64
N THR A 242 -4.84 -9.19 -16.71
CA THR A 242 -5.99 -8.64 -17.50
C THR A 242 -5.58 -7.81 -18.71
N GLY A 243 -4.30 -7.77 -19.10
CA GLY A 243 -3.85 -6.87 -20.16
C GLY A 243 -3.82 -5.39 -19.74
N PHE A 244 -4.03 -5.12 -18.44
CA PHE A 244 -3.88 -3.82 -17.80
C PHE A 244 -3.10 -4.02 -16.50
N GLU A 245 -2.07 -3.20 -16.29
CA GLU A 245 -1.32 -3.21 -15.04
C GLU A 245 -1.97 -2.30 -14.00
N GLY A 246 -2.37 -2.90 -12.89
CA GLY A 246 -2.43 -2.23 -11.61
C GLY A 246 -1.72 -3.13 -10.62
N ASN A 247 -0.72 -2.64 -9.90
CA ASN A 247 -0.15 -3.44 -8.80
C ASN A 247 -0.99 -3.16 -7.57
N TYR A 248 -1.51 -4.23 -6.99
CA TYR A 248 -2.56 -4.18 -5.97
C TYR A 248 -2.01 -4.39 -4.57
N MET A 249 -0.68 -4.28 -4.44
CA MET A 249 0.02 -4.37 -3.17
C MET A 249 -0.33 -3.18 -2.28
N GLN A 250 -0.29 -3.40 -0.98
CA GLN A 250 -0.62 -2.43 0.05
C GLN A 250 0.60 -2.04 0.89
N GLY A 251 1.79 -2.48 0.46
CA GLY A 251 3.08 -2.02 0.96
C GLY A 251 3.63 -2.73 2.19
N ALA A 252 2.85 -3.58 2.87
CA ALA A 252 3.35 -4.48 3.91
C ALA A 252 4.03 -5.71 3.29
N LEU A 253 5.11 -6.19 3.90
CA LEU A 253 5.90 -7.32 3.44
C LEU A 253 6.25 -8.28 4.56
N ALA A 254 6.41 -9.55 4.21
CA ALA A 254 6.96 -10.56 5.09
C ALA A 254 7.80 -11.55 4.27
N PHE A 255 9.11 -11.60 4.52
CA PHE A 255 9.98 -12.60 3.89
C PHE A 255 10.08 -13.84 4.76
N LYS A 256 9.81 -15.02 4.18
CA LYS A 256 9.92 -16.29 4.89
C LYS A 256 11.32 -16.91 4.67
N PRO A 257 12.18 -16.96 5.71
CA PRO A 257 13.53 -17.45 5.56
C PRO A 257 13.60 -18.90 5.09
N GLY A 258 14.52 -19.18 4.17
CA GLY A 258 14.79 -20.52 3.64
C GLY A 258 13.76 -21.05 2.65
N SER A 259 12.62 -20.36 2.43
CA SER A 259 11.62 -20.80 1.44
C SER A 259 11.69 -20.03 0.12
N GLY A 260 12.35 -18.86 0.11
CA GLY A 260 12.31 -17.96 -1.04
C GLY A 260 10.91 -17.42 -1.33
N GLU A 261 10.06 -17.31 -0.31
CA GLU A 261 8.69 -16.79 -0.43
C GLU A 261 8.63 -15.40 0.19
N ILE A 262 8.09 -14.42 -0.54
CA ILE A 262 7.71 -13.11 0.01
C ILE A 262 6.19 -13.02 0.05
N LEU A 263 5.65 -12.55 1.17
CA LEU A 263 4.24 -12.30 1.35
C LEU A 263 4.03 -10.78 1.33
N SER A 264 2.91 -10.35 0.78
CA SER A 264 2.47 -8.96 0.84
C SER A 264 0.96 -8.88 0.95
N ILE A 265 0.48 -7.81 1.57
CA ILE A 265 -0.96 -7.52 1.58
C ILE A 265 -1.35 -7.02 0.19
N ALA A 266 -2.38 -7.63 -0.37
CA ALA A 266 -2.92 -7.29 -1.69
C ALA A 266 -4.44 -7.20 -1.66
N ARG A 267 -5.01 -6.47 -2.61
CA ARG A 267 -6.45 -6.50 -2.90
C ARG A 267 -6.74 -7.35 -4.15
N SER A 268 -7.97 -7.88 -4.25
CA SER A 268 -8.41 -8.46 -5.51
C SER A 268 -8.65 -7.33 -6.52
N PRO A 269 -8.21 -7.51 -7.78
CA PRO A 269 -8.59 -6.60 -8.87
C PRO A 269 -10.07 -6.71 -9.22
N PHE A 270 -10.67 -7.90 -9.11
CA PHE A 270 -11.97 -8.18 -9.72
C PHE A 270 -13.18 -7.85 -8.84
N THR A 271 -12.95 -7.74 -7.53
CA THR A 271 -14.03 -7.59 -6.55
C THR A 271 -13.73 -6.43 -5.61
N GLY A 272 -14.68 -5.50 -5.51
CA GLY A 272 -14.58 -4.36 -4.62
C GLY A 272 -14.61 -4.80 -3.16
N HIS A 273 -13.91 -4.05 -2.30
CA HIS A 273 -13.83 -4.33 -0.87
C HIS A 273 -13.24 -5.72 -0.55
N THR A 274 -12.12 -6.04 -1.21
CA THR A 274 -11.34 -7.23 -0.91
C THR A 274 -9.95 -6.88 -0.45
N GLN A 275 -9.45 -7.61 0.53
CA GLN A 275 -8.06 -7.54 0.99
C GLN A 275 -7.64 -8.92 1.46
N GLY A 276 -6.38 -9.24 1.26
CA GLY A 276 -5.83 -10.53 1.62
C GLY A 276 -4.32 -10.52 1.56
N VAL A 277 -3.76 -11.70 1.60
CA VAL A 277 -2.33 -11.93 1.53
C VAL A 277 -2.03 -12.60 0.20
N ARG A 278 -1.11 -12.01 -0.57
CA ARG A 278 -0.54 -12.62 -1.76
C ARG A 278 0.87 -13.09 -1.45
N LYS A 279 1.19 -14.29 -1.93
CA LYS A 279 2.52 -14.89 -1.84
C LYS A 279 3.17 -14.89 -3.22
N LEU A 280 4.39 -14.39 -3.29
CA LEU A 280 5.20 -14.33 -4.50
C LEU A 280 6.51 -15.12 -4.31
N SER A 281 7.04 -15.62 -5.43
CA SER A 281 8.37 -16.21 -5.51
C SER A 281 9.41 -15.11 -5.45
N ASN A 282 10.32 -15.18 -4.48
CA ASN A 282 11.41 -14.23 -4.36
C ASN A 282 12.55 -14.49 -5.35
N SER A 283 12.60 -15.67 -5.99
CA SER A 283 13.60 -16.01 -7.00
C SER A 283 13.14 -15.74 -8.42
N LEU A 284 11.82 -15.79 -8.67
CA LEU A 284 11.22 -15.64 -10.00
C LEU A 284 10.36 -14.38 -10.14
N GLY A 285 9.96 -13.76 -9.03
CA GLY A 285 9.03 -12.63 -9.05
C GLY A 285 7.58 -13.00 -9.39
N THR A 286 7.28 -14.29 -9.58
CA THR A 286 5.97 -14.78 -10.00
C THR A 286 5.02 -15.04 -8.83
N HIS A 287 3.72 -15.10 -9.12
CA HIS A 287 2.70 -15.41 -8.12
C HIS A 287 2.75 -16.90 -7.74
N ILE A 288 2.65 -17.19 -6.43
CA ILE A 288 2.58 -18.57 -5.91
C ILE A 288 1.15 -18.92 -5.50
N SER A 289 0.57 -18.11 -4.62
CA SER A 289 -0.75 -18.37 -4.02
C SER A 289 -1.28 -17.10 -3.35
N GLU A 290 -2.57 -17.08 -3.06
CA GLU A 290 -3.22 -15.97 -2.36
C GLU A 290 -4.26 -16.49 -1.36
N TYR A 291 -4.52 -15.69 -0.32
CA TYR A 291 -5.52 -15.95 0.69
C TYR A 291 -6.31 -14.68 0.97
N MET A 292 -7.60 -14.71 0.66
CA MET A 292 -8.50 -13.58 0.88
C MET A 292 -8.98 -13.54 2.33
N LEU A 293 -8.76 -12.43 3.02
CA LEU A 293 -9.15 -12.23 4.42
C LEU A 293 -10.46 -11.46 4.53
N MET A 294 -10.60 -10.42 3.71
CA MET A 294 -11.80 -9.61 3.63
C MET A 294 -12.38 -9.76 2.24
N GLN A 295 -13.67 -10.07 2.20
CA GLN A 295 -14.45 -10.10 0.99
C GLN A 295 -15.83 -9.53 1.29
N ASN A 296 -16.25 -8.51 0.56
CA ASN A 296 -17.67 -8.16 0.51
C ASN A 296 -18.36 -9.07 -0.52
N PRO A 297 -19.27 -9.98 -0.10
CA PRO A 297 -19.98 -10.86 -1.03
C PRO A 297 -21.03 -10.12 -1.89
N ALA A 298 -21.35 -8.86 -1.59
CA ALA A 298 -22.38 -8.08 -2.30
C ALA A 298 -21.90 -7.47 -3.64
N ALA A 299 -21.00 -8.13 -4.36
CA ALA A 299 -20.60 -7.75 -5.72
C ALA A 299 -21.71 -8.06 -6.75
N GLY A 300 -22.91 -7.51 -6.53
CA GLY A 300 -24.08 -7.69 -7.39
C GLY A 300 -25.42 -7.14 -6.85
N GLY A 301 -25.48 -6.58 -5.65
CA GLY A 301 -26.73 -6.08 -5.06
C GLY A 301 -26.81 -4.55 -5.10
N VAL A 302 -27.77 -4.02 -5.85
CA VAL A 302 -28.07 -2.58 -6.00
C VAL A 302 -28.79 -1.98 -4.78
N ASP A 303 -28.89 -2.70 -3.66
CA ASP A 303 -29.53 -2.19 -2.44
C ASP A 303 -28.47 -1.65 -1.47
N GLY A 304 -28.31 -0.33 -1.52
CA GLY A 304 -27.37 0.48 -0.74
C GLY A 304 -27.59 0.46 0.77
N THR A 305 -27.46 -0.70 1.41
CA THR A 305 -27.48 -0.83 2.89
C THR A 305 -26.39 -1.75 3.46
N SER A 306 -25.55 -2.37 2.64
CA SER A 306 -24.37 -3.11 3.13
C SER A 306 -23.12 -2.24 3.12
N GLU A 307 -23.20 -1.10 3.81
CA GLU A 307 -22.09 -0.19 4.07
C GLU A 307 -21.13 -0.83 5.07
N ILE A 308 -20.15 -1.59 4.59
CA ILE A 308 -19.00 -1.90 5.43
C ILE A 308 -18.09 -0.66 5.37
N PRO A 309 -17.80 0.02 6.49
CA PRO A 309 -16.74 1.03 6.52
C PRO A 309 -15.44 0.38 6.03
N GLY A 310 -14.94 0.82 4.88
CA GLY A 310 -13.81 0.17 4.20
C GLY A 310 -12.66 1.14 4.01
N LYS A 311 -11.58 1.00 4.78
CA LYS A 311 -10.32 1.70 4.48
C LYS A 311 -9.67 1.08 3.25
N SER A 312 -9.12 1.91 2.35
CA SER A 312 -8.48 1.44 1.12
C SER A 312 -7.23 0.57 1.41
N LEU A 313 -6.52 0.89 2.49
CA LEU A 313 -5.46 0.08 3.09
C LEU A 313 -5.88 -0.34 4.50
N GLY A 314 -6.58 -1.47 4.59
CA GLY A 314 -7.26 -1.92 5.82
C GLY A 314 -6.48 -2.94 6.64
N LEU A 315 -5.58 -3.71 6.02
CA LEU A 315 -4.92 -4.85 6.68
C LEU A 315 -3.59 -4.53 7.39
N GLY A 316 -3.18 -3.25 7.49
CA GLY A 316 -2.00 -2.88 8.28
C GLY A 316 -0.72 -3.56 7.81
N ASP A 317 0.06 -4.10 8.75
CA ASP A 317 1.32 -4.81 8.50
C ASP A 317 1.15 -6.34 8.59
N ILE A 318 2.06 -7.10 7.97
CA ILE A 318 2.08 -8.57 8.02
C ILE A 318 3.40 -9.06 8.62
N GLU A 319 3.32 -9.92 9.63
CA GLU A 319 4.50 -10.49 10.27
C GLU A 319 4.43 -12.01 10.33
N LEU A 320 5.59 -12.65 10.18
CA LEU A 320 5.70 -14.10 10.30
C LEU A 320 5.90 -14.50 11.75
N LEU A 321 5.03 -15.39 12.21
CA LEU A 321 5.11 -15.93 13.56
C LEU A 321 5.76 -17.32 13.52
N ASN A 322 6.81 -17.49 14.32
CA ASN A 322 7.49 -18.78 14.50
C ASN A 322 6.80 -19.67 15.58
N THR A 323 5.74 -19.18 16.21
CA THR A 323 4.95 -19.84 17.25
C THR A 323 3.48 -19.44 17.14
N ASN A 324 2.55 -20.15 17.81
CA ASN A 324 1.16 -19.69 17.97
C ASN A 324 1.17 -18.19 18.31
N PRO A 325 0.40 -17.35 17.57
CA PRO A 325 0.41 -15.92 17.81
C PRO A 325 0.18 -15.61 19.29
N PRO A 326 0.96 -14.73 19.91
CA PRO A 326 0.50 -14.12 21.15
C PRO A 326 -0.84 -13.43 20.85
N LEU A 327 -1.81 -13.60 21.73
CA LEU A 327 -3.04 -12.83 21.64
C LEU A 327 -2.70 -11.36 21.85
N GLU A 328 -2.89 -10.55 20.80
CA GLU A 328 -2.87 -9.10 20.92
C GLU A 328 -4.30 -8.60 21.11
N VAL A 329 -4.62 -8.17 22.33
CA VAL A 329 -5.79 -7.32 22.58
C VAL A 329 -5.34 -5.88 22.42
N GLY A 330 -5.61 -5.31 21.25
CA GLY A 330 -5.34 -3.92 20.94
C GLY A 330 -6.57 -3.01 21.12
N ASN A 331 -6.30 -1.70 21.14
CA ASN A 331 -7.23 -0.56 21.24
C ASN A 331 -7.50 0.01 22.65
N ARG A 332 -8.13 1.18 22.65
CA ARG A 332 -8.49 2.00 23.80
C ARG A 332 -9.93 1.73 24.19
N ILE A 333 -10.22 1.63 25.48
CA ILE A 333 -11.58 1.67 26.01
C ILE A 333 -11.88 3.14 26.34
N TRP A 334 -13.01 3.65 25.88
CA TRP A 334 -13.42 5.04 26.10
C TRP A 334 -14.85 5.11 26.65
N GLU A 335 -15.16 6.24 27.28
CA GLU A 335 -16.52 6.60 27.63
C GLU A 335 -17.14 7.28 26.42
N ASP A 336 -18.13 6.63 25.81
CA ASP A 336 -18.93 7.20 24.72
C ASP A 336 -19.89 8.25 25.30
N THR A 337 -19.50 9.52 25.21
CA THR A 337 -20.15 10.62 25.94
C THR A 337 -21.39 11.15 25.23
N ASP A 338 -21.54 10.88 23.95
CA ASP A 338 -22.70 11.31 23.15
C ASP A 338 -23.55 10.14 22.62
N ASN A 339 -23.16 8.90 22.90
CA ASN A 339 -23.83 7.63 22.58
C ASN A 339 -23.92 7.35 21.07
N ASP A 340 -22.90 7.73 20.31
CA ASP A 340 -22.86 7.47 18.87
C ASP A 340 -22.08 6.20 18.48
N GLY A 341 -21.38 5.57 19.43
CA GLY A 341 -20.57 4.37 19.23
C GLY A 341 -19.27 4.59 18.46
N ILE A 342 -18.88 5.84 18.20
CA ILE A 342 -17.65 6.26 17.55
C ILE A 342 -16.68 6.73 18.65
N GLN A 343 -15.37 6.60 18.41
CA GLN A 343 -14.38 7.16 19.31
C GLN A 343 -14.00 8.58 18.87
N ASP A 344 -14.35 9.56 19.69
CA ASP A 344 -14.02 10.96 19.45
C ASP A 344 -12.81 11.46 20.25
N ALA A 345 -12.20 12.53 19.72
CA ALA A 345 -11.01 13.13 20.34
C ALA A 345 -11.26 13.71 21.73
N GLY A 346 -12.51 14.04 22.06
CA GLY A 346 -12.94 14.60 23.35
C GLY A 346 -13.27 13.55 24.42
N GLU A 347 -13.38 12.28 24.03
CA GLU A 347 -13.90 11.24 24.91
C GLU A 347 -12.80 10.66 25.80
N PRO A 348 -13.00 10.56 27.12
CA PRO A 348 -11.97 10.14 28.04
C PRO A 348 -11.68 8.63 27.93
N ALA A 349 -10.43 8.24 28.21
CA ALA A 349 -10.06 6.83 28.27
C ALA A 349 -10.53 6.23 29.60
N ILE A 350 -11.03 5.00 29.59
CA ILE A 350 -11.31 4.23 30.81
C ILE A 350 -10.08 3.40 31.16
N SER A 351 -9.48 3.68 32.32
CA SER A 351 -8.31 2.97 32.82
C SER A 351 -8.69 1.80 33.73
N GLY A 352 -7.82 0.79 33.84
CA GLY A 352 -7.94 -0.29 34.82
C GLY A 352 -9.00 -1.35 34.49
N VAL A 353 -9.56 -1.37 33.28
CA VAL A 353 -10.51 -2.41 32.86
C VAL A 353 -9.77 -3.73 32.72
N THR A 354 -10.26 -4.76 33.40
CA THR A 354 -9.78 -6.13 33.24
C THR A 354 -10.54 -6.79 32.10
N VAL A 355 -9.84 -7.16 31.02
CA VAL A 355 -10.40 -7.89 29.89
C VAL A 355 -10.07 -9.36 30.06
N TYR A 356 -11.10 -10.21 30.09
CA TYR A 356 -10.93 -11.66 30.12
C TYR A 356 -11.07 -12.22 28.71
N ALA A 357 -9.99 -12.79 28.18
CA ALA A 357 -10.03 -13.59 26.96
C ALA A 357 -10.05 -15.08 27.34
N SER A 358 -11.13 -15.78 26.98
CA SER A 358 -11.24 -17.23 27.16
C SER A 358 -11.05 -17.93 25.83
N PHE A 359 -10.09 -18.86 25.78
CA PHE A 359 -9.84 -19.72 24.62
C PHE A 359 -10.40 -21.12 24.86
N PHE A 360 -10.97 -21.71 23.82
CA PHE A 360 -11.32 -23.13 23.79
C PHE A 360 -10.57 -23.79 22.63
N GLU A 361 -9.81 -24.83 22.93
CA GLU A 361 -9.29 -25.74 21.90
C GLU A 361 -10.43 -26.67 21.45
N LEU A 362 -10.68 -26.71 20.15
CA LEU A 362 -11.82 -27.43 19.59
C LEU A 362 -11.49 -28.92 19.48
N VAL A 363 -11.87 -29.70 20.50
CA VAL A 363 -11.89 -31.18 20.41
C VAL A 363 -13.35 -31.64 20.33
N ALA A 364 -13.73 -32.16 19.16
CA ALA A 364 -14.93 -32.97 18.93
C ALA A 364 -16.34 -32.30 19.01
N GLY A 365 -16.49 -31.07 18.49
CA GLY A 365 -17.70 -30.73 17.72
C GLY A 365 -19.04 -30.52 18.45
N LYS A 366 -19.09 -30.06 19.71
CA LYS A 366 -20.31 -29.47 20.30
C LYS A 366 -20.00 -28.22 21.13
N LEU A 367 -20.74 -27.15 20.89
CA LEU A 367 -20.65 -25.87 21.60
C LEU A 367 -21.79 -25.78 22.63
N TYR A 368 -21.47 -25.50 23.89
CA TYR A 368 -22.42 -25.08 24.91
C TYR A 368 -22.03 -23.69 25.39
N LEU A 369 -22.98 -22.74 25.30
CA LEU A 369 -22.83 -21.39 25.83
C LEU A 369 -23.29 -21.37 27.29
N LEU A 370 -22.41 -20.98 28.21
CA LEU A 370 -22.81 -20.58 29.56
C LEU A 370 -22.29 -19.17 29.82
N TYR A 371 -23.18 -18.19 29.79
CA TYR A 371 -22.92 -16.90 30.40
C TYR A 371 -23.21 -17.01 31.90
N ARG A 372 -22.27 -16.59 32.74
CA ARG A 372 -22.58 -16.13 34.08
C ARG A 372 -22.20 -14.66 34.16
N CYS A 373 -23.19 -13.85 34.51
CA CYS A 373 -23.04 -12.45 34.89
C CYS A 373 -22.20 -12.34 36.17
#